data_AF-A0A8E1W9U5-F1
#
_entry.id   AF-A0A8E1W9U5-F1
#
_cell.length_a   1.000
_cell.length_b   1.000
_cell.length_c   1.000
_cell.angle_alpha   90.00
_cell.angle_beta   90.00
_cell.angle_gamma   90.00
#
_symmetry.space_group_name_H-M   'P 1'
#
loop_
_entity.id
_entity.type
_entity.pdbx_description
1 polymer ?
#
loop_
_entity_poly.entity_id
_entity_poly.type
_entity_poly.pdbx_seq_one_letter_code
_entity_poly.pdbx_strand_id
1 'polypeptide(L)'
;SEGDQTGVVGVHDQEVLAAKLPAPDFFVNNYAGCSTGQQWDGISYRVFGKKLPIFNISHPFLWGNKPDSGYLTGEEWEDASKFVAEQLRNLIDFLEQQTGRPFDYDALSESMTYIKCAAELRREGLDLCKAKPAPATFWDWIASVAPINFLPGNQDLVDYFAAVRDEIQDRIDSGVSAVKDEKYRLYFDGIMNWNKLGFLSRKFAEYGVAVLAGRYIQNAFWQEPQLIETSDPIMGMAQHYLLCPTNHGAKTLEYLTLRDCEEYDLDGLVFHSTRTCRAFTGPQRLLAKSAQDKLGIPSIFFEGDVADAAFYKDGILESRLVAMLEAIDVRRQRGALPAGFAPIS
;
A
#
# COMPACT_ATOMS: atom_id res chain seq x y z
N SER A 1 0.16 -32.36 -15.94
CA SER A 1 -0.53 -31.25 -15.26
C SER A 1 0.53 -30.37 -14.62
N GLU A 2 0.99 -29.35 -15.36
CA GLU A 2 2.05 -28.43 -14.91
C GLU A 2 1.52 -27.26 -14.03
N GLY A 3 0.24 -27.29 -13.66
CA GLY A 3 -0.41 -26.25 -12.86
C GLY A 3 -0.15 -26.30 -11.35
N ASP A 4 0.30 -27.44 -10.80
CA ASP A 4 0.36 -27.63 -9.34
C ASP A 4 1.57 -26.97 -8.66
N GLN A 5 2.52 -26.38 -9.40
CA GLN A 5 3.77 -25.87 -8.81
C GLN A 5 4.02 -24.37 -8.96
N THR A 6 3.19 -23.64 -9.72
CA THR A 6 3.47 -22.22 -10.03
C THR A 6 2.65 -21.24 -9.20
N GLY A 7 1.57 -21.70 -8.54
CA GLY A 7 0.60 -20.80 -7.89
C GLY A 7 -0.20 -19.94 -8.87
N VAL A 8 -0.07 -20.18 -10.18
CA VAL A 8 -0.79 -19.48 -11.24
C VAL A 8 -1.98 -20.33 -11.65
N VAL A 9 -3.19 -19.87 -11.35
CA VAL A 9 -4.43 -20.52 -11.79
C VAL A 9 -4.50 -20.51 -13.32
N GLY A 10 -4.80 -21.65 -13.93
CA GLY A 10 -4.93 -21.77 -15.39
C GLY A 10 -6.10 -20.94 -15.92
N VAL A 11 -6.09 -20.63 -17.23
CA VAL A 11 -7.14 -19.83 -17.89
C VAL A 11 -8.54 -20.40 -17.66
N HIS A 12 -8.67 -21.73 -17.65
CA HIS A 12 -9.95 -22.39 -17.36
C HIS A 12 -10.45 -22.15 -15.93
N ASP A 13 -9.54 -22.16 -14.95
CA ASP A 13 -9.88 -21.87 -13.56
C ASP A 13 -10.17 -20.38 -13.34
N GLN A 14 -9.53 -19.49 -14.11
CA GLN A 14 -9.85 -18.06 -14.12
C GLN A 14 -11.25 -17.79 -14.65
N GLU A 15 -11.70 -18.47 -15.72
CA GLU A 15 -13.08 -18.39 -16.21
C GLU A 15 -14.08 -18.89 -15.16
N VAL A 16 -13.77 -20.00 -14.49
CA VAL A 16 -14.60 -20.56 -13.41
C VAL A 16 -14.66 -19.64 -12.19
N LEU A 17 -13.56 -18.94 -11.85
CA LEU A 17 -13.53 -17.96 -10.76
C LEU A 17 -14.27 -16.66 -11.12
N ALA A 18 -14.09 -16.15 -12.35
CA ALA A 18 -14.79 -14.96 -12.83
C ALA A 18 -16.30 -15.19 -12.95
N ALA A 19 -16.73 -16.40 -13.36
CA ALA A 19 -18.13 -16.78 -13.45
C ALA A 19 -18.84 -16.89 -12.08
N LYS A 20 -18.11 -16.86 -10.96
CA LYS A 20 -18.68 -16.89 -9.60
C LYS A 20 -19.10 -15.53 -9.06
N LEU A 21 -18.69 -14.42 -9.69
CA LEU A 21 -19.10 -13.09 -9.26
C LEU A 21 -20.42 -12.70 -9.94
N PRO A 22 -21.46 -12.32 -9.18
CA PRO A 22 -22.71 -11.85 -9.77
C PRO A 22 -22.46 -10.56 -10.56
N ALA A 23 -23.25 -10.37 -11.64
CA ALA A 23 -23.22 -9.11 -12.36
C ALA A 23 -23.64 -7.96 -11.42
N PRO A 24 -22.91 -6.84 -11.39
CA PRO A 24 -23.23 -5.74 -10.50
C PRO A 24 -24.53 -5.02 -10.91
N ASP A 25 -25.12 -4.32 -9.95
CA ASP A 25 -26.30 -3.47 -10.15
C ASP A 25 -25.91 -2.01 -10.45
N PHE A 26 -24.80 -1.55 -9.90
CA PHE A 26 -24.16 -0.26 -10.19
C PHE A 26 -22.68 -0.30 -9.79
N PHE A 27 -21.91 0.73 -10.17
CA PHE A 27 -20.51 0.92 -9.78
C PHE A 27 -20.34 2.21 -8.98
N VAL A 28 -19.44 2.16 -7.99
CA VAL A 28 -18.88 3.34 -7.34
C VAL A 28 -17.37 3.24 -7.51
N ASN A 29 -16.78 4.15 -8.29
CA ASN A 29 -15.35 4.13 -8.54
C ASN A 29 -14.65 5.35 -7.94
N ASN A 30 -13.45 5.10 -7.43
CA ASN A 30 -12.51 6.14 -7.02
C ASN A 30 -11.12 5.75 -7.53
N TYR A 31 -10.72 6.30 -8.68
CA TYR A 31 -9.45 5.98 -9.31
C TYR A 31 -8.37 6.99 -8.94
N ALA A 32 -7.52 6.66 -7.96
CA ALA A 32 -6.37 7.48 -7.61
C ALA A 32 -5.21 7.31 -8.62
N GLY A 33 -5.00 8.30 -9.49
CA GLY A 33 -3.86 8.36 -10.41
C GLY A 33 -3.87 7.35 -11.58
N CYS A 34 -4.97 6.62 -11.79
CA CYS A 34 -5.10 5.62 -12.85
C CYS A 34 -6.03 6.07 -13.99
N SER A 35 -5.45 6.42 -15.14
CA SER A 35 -6.24 6.78 -16.34
C SER A 35 -6.92 5.57 -17.02
N THR A 36 -6.46 4.36 -16.74
CA THR A 36 -7.01 3.14 -17.35
C THR A 36 -8.35 2.74 -16.73
N GLY A 37 -8.56 3.02 -15.43
CA GLY A 37 -9.83 2.77 -14.76
C GLY A 37 -11.01 3.48 -15.43
N GLN A 38 -10.83 4.76 -15.81
CA GLN A 38 -11.85 5.52 -16.53
C GLN A 38 -12.23 4.90 -17.90
N GLN A 39 -11.30 4.19 -18.55
CA GLN A 39 -11.58 3.46 -19.80
C GLN A 39 -12.34 2.16 -19.53
N TRP A 40 -12.12 1.52 -18.38
CA TRP A 40 -12.87 0.34 -17.95
C TRP A 40 -14.34 0.65 -17.71
N ASP A 41 -14.64 1.81 -17.13
CA ASP A 41 -16.02 2.31 -17.01
C ASP A 41 -16.70 2.37 -18.39
N GLY A 42 -15.97 2.89 -19.38
CA GLY A 42 -16.45 3.04 -20.75
C GLY A 42 -16.73 1.71 -21.48
N ILE A 43 -16.14 0.59 -21.06
CA ILE A 43 -16.39 -0.73 -21.66
C ILE A 43 -17.32 -1.62 -20.82
N SER A 44 -17.61 -1.24 -19.57
CA SER A 44 -18.47 -2.01 -18.64
C SER A 44 -19.78 -2.49 -19.28
N TYR A 45 -20.47 -1.63 -20.04
CA TYR A 45 -21.72 -2.01 -20.71
C TYR A 45 -21.56 -3.13 -21.74
N ARG A 46 -20.39 -3.24 -22.38
CA ARG A 46 -20.08 -4.33 -23.32
C ARG A 46 -19.81 -5.62 -22.57
N VAL A 47 -19.11 -5.53 -21.44
CA VAL A 47 -18.77 -6.69 -20.60
C VAL A 47 -20.02 -7.32 -20.00
N PHE A 48 -20.93 -6.50 -19.45
CA PHE A 48 -22.13 -6.98 -18.77
C PHE A 48 -23.37 -7.05 -19.67
N GLY A 49 -23.29 -6.59 -20.92
CA GLY A 49 -24.43 -6.55 -21.84
C GLY A 49 -25.58 -5.63 -21.42
N LYS A 50 -25.40 -4.81 -20.37
CA LYS A 50 -26.37 -3.85 -19.84
C LYS A 50 -25.68 -2.56 -19.43
N LYS A 51 -26.38 -1.42 -19.58
CA LYS A 51 -25.92 -0.15 -18.98
C LYS A 51 -26.11 -0.23 -17.47
N LEU A 52 -25.05 0.07 -16.73
CA LEU A 52 -25.05 0.12 -15.28
C LEU A 52 -24.86 1.57 -14.83
N PRO A 53 -25.58 2.03 -13.80
CA PRO A 53 -25.29 3.30 -13.15
C PRO A 53 -23.84 3.30 -12.62
N ILE A 54 -23.13 4.41 -12.83
CA ILE A 54 -21.76 4.58 -12.36
C ILE A 54 -21.68 5.92 -11.64
N PHE A 55 -21.23 5.90 -10.39
CA PHE A 55 -20.83 7.09 -9.66
C PHE A 55 -19.31 7.15 -9.56
N ASN A 56 -18.71 8.22 -10.06
CA ASN A 56 -17.27 8.41 -10.05
C ASN A 56 -16.90 9.53 -9.08
N ILE A 57 -16.03 9.21 -8.13
CA ILE A 57 -15.37 10.21 -7.28
C ILE A 57 -14.13 10.71 -8.02
N SER A 58 -14.11 12.00 -8.31
CA SER A 58 -12.96 12.68 -8.88
C SER A 58 -11.93 12.94 -7.78
N HIS A 59 -10.73 12.41 -8.00
CA HIS A 59 -9.64 12.45 -7.05
C HIS A 59 -8.61 13.51 -7.48
N PRO A 60 -8.55 14.69 -6.81
CA PRO A 60 -7.61 15.73 -7.19
C PRO A 60 -6.18 15.29 -6.85
N PHE A 61 -5.28 15.37 -7.84
CA PHE A 61 -3.87 15.09 -7.61
C PHE A 61 -3.24 16.19 -6.76
N LEU A 62 -2.69 15.82 -5.60
CA LEU A 62 -2.01 16.73 -4.70
C LEU A 62 -0.57 16.94 -5.18
N TRP A 63 -0.36 18.03 -5.92
CA TRP A 63 0.89 18.24 -6.64
C TRP A 63 2.03 18.67 -5.72
N GLY A 64 1.75 19.50 -4.72
CA GLY A 64 2.76 19.94 -3.75
C GLY A 64 3.73 21.01 -4.24
N ASN A 65 3.34 21.87 -5.20
CA ASN A 65 4.19 22.94 -5.75
C ASN A 65 4.00 24.32 -5.09
N LYS A 66 3.00 24.52 -4.23
CA LYS A 66 2.89 25.77 -3.48
C LYS A 66 3.82 25.74 -2.26
N PRO A 67 4.28 26.90 -1.75
CA PRO A 67 5.17 26.97 -0.60
C PRO A 67 4.61 26.31 0.68
N ASP A 68 3.30 26.42 0.90
CA ASP A 68 2.57 25.88 2.04
C ASP A 68 2.17 24.40 1.86
N SER A 69 2.28 23.86 0.64
CA SER A 69 1.90 22.47 0.37
C SER A 69 2.84 21.50 1.08
N GLY A 70 2.26 20.54 1.78
CA GLY A 70 2.97 19.45 2.44
C GLY A 70 2.07 18.25 2.65
N TYR A 71 2.62 17.20 3.26
CA TYR A 71 1.81 16.05 3.66
C TYR A 71 0.83 16.47 4.75
N LEU A 72 -0.47 16.40 4.45
CA LEU A 72 -1.58 16.81 5.33
C LEU A 72 -1.67 18.31 5.62
N THR A 73 -1.00 19.17 4.84
CA THR A 73 -0.92 20.61 5.13
C THR A 73 -1.08 21.47 3.88
N GLY A 74 -1.49 22.72 4.12
CA GLY A 74 -1.61 23.76 3.10
C GLY A 74 -2.99 23.81 2.47
N GLU A 75 -3.23 24.91 1.75
CA GLU A 75 -4.51 25.20 1.10
C GLU A 75 -4.91 24.08 0.10
N GLU A 76 -3.95 23.52 -0.63
CA GLU A 76 -4.18 22.41 -1.56
C GLU A 76 -4.81 21.18 -0.87
N TRP A 77 -4.34 20.83 0.33
CA TRP A 77 -4.87 19.73 1.12
C TRP A 77 -6.29 20.03 1.62
N GLU A 78 -6.51 21.23 2.16
CA GLU A 78 -7.80 21.62 2.72
C GLU A 78 -8.89 21.67 1.65
N ASP A 79 -8.60 22.27 0.50
CA ASP A 79 -9.55 22.41 -0.61
C ASP A 79 -9.88 21.07 -1.24
N ALA A 80 -8.86 20.22 -1.46
CA ALA A 80 -9.06 18.86 -1.95
C ALA A 80 -9.94 18.04 -0.98
N SER A 81 -9.71 18.16 0.32
CA SER A 81 -10.48 17.46 1.36
C SER A 81 -11.96 17.85 1.29
N LYS A 82 -12.25 19.15 1.26
CA LYS A 82 -13.63 19.67 1.13
C LYS A 82 -14.28 19.22 -0.18
N PHE A 83 -13.55 19.26 -1.30
CA PHE A 83 -14.03 18.84 -2.60
C PHE A 83 -14.39 17.35 -2.66
N VAL A 84 -13.55 16.47 -2.12
CA VAL A 84 -13.87 15.03 -2.05
C VAL A 84 -15.02 14.78 -1.07
N ALA A 85 -15.07 15.49 0.05
CA ALA A 85 -16.15 15.35 1.03
C ALA A 85 -17.52 15.76 0.44
N GLU A 86 -17.58 16.79 -0.41
CA GLU A 86 -18.80 17.15 -1.15
C GLU A 86 -19.23 16.04 -2.11
N GLN A 87 -18.28 15.44 -2.84
CA GLN A 87 -18.58 14.31 -3.73
C GLN A 87 -19.07 13.07 -2.96
N LEU A 88 -18.55 12.81 -1.76
CA LEU A 88 -19.05 11.73 -0.90
C LEU A 88 -20.48 11.99 -0.40
N ARG A 89 -20.88 13.25 -0.19
CA ARG A 89 -22.29 13.59 0.09
C ARG A 89 -23.17 13.34 -1.13
N ASN A 90 -22.70 13.68 -2.33
CA ASN A 90 -23.42 13.35 -3.56
C ASN A 90 -23.51 11.82 -3.81
N LEU A 91 -22.51 11.06 -3.35
CA LEU A 91 -22.55 9.60 -3.40
C LEU A 91 -23.67 9.06 -2.50
N ILE A 92 -23.92 9.68 -1.34
CA ILE A 92 -25.05 9.31 -0.48
C ILE A 92 -26.36 9.40 -1.24
N ASP A 93 -26.64 10.53 -1.91
CA ASP A 93 -27.85 10.71 -2.73
C ASP A 93 -27.98 9.63 -3.82
N PHE A 94 -26.86 9.29 -4.47
CA PHE A 94 -26.82 8.23 -5.46
C PHE A 94 -27.18 6.86 -4.85
N LEU A 95 -26.60 6.53 -3.69
CA LEU A 95 -26.87 5.26 -3.00
C LEU A 95 -28.32 5.17 -2.52
N GLU A 96 -28.89 6.26 -2.00
CA GLU A 96 -30.31 6.31 -1.63
C GLU A 96 -31.21 6.07 -2.84
N GLN A 97 -30.90 6.67 -4.00
CA GLN A 97 -31.63 6.45 -5.24
C GLN A 97 -31.51 5.01 -5.75
N GLN A 98 -30.31 4.41 -5.71
CA GLN A 98 -30.11 3.03 -6.18
C GLN A 98 -30.74 2.00 -5.25
N THR A 99 -30.75 2.24 -3.94
CA THR A 99 -31.17 1.26 -2.94
C THR A 99 -32.59 1.47 -2.42
N GLY A 100 -33.18 2.64 -2.63
CA GLY A 100 -34.49 3.03 -2.09
C GLY A 100 -34.52 3.12 -0.56
N ARG A 101 -33.36 3.20 0.10
CA ARG A 101 -33.23 3.27 1.56
C ARG A 101 -32.55 4.57 1.95
N PRO A 102 -33.01 5.25 3.03
CA PRO A 102 -32.31 6.43 3.53
C PRO A 102 -30.93 6.05 4.09
N PHE A 103 -30.00 6.98 4.02
CA PHE A 103 -28.66 6.82 4.55
C PHE A 103 -28.64 6.88 6.07
N ASP A 104 -27.92 5.96 6.68
CA ASP A 104 -27.80 5.84 8.13
C ASP A 104 -26.44 6.39 8.58
N TYR A 105 -26.46 7.63 9.08
CA TYR A 105 -25.27 8.32 9.59
C TYR A 105 -24.76 7.71 10.89
N ASP A 106 -25.64 7.15 11.72
CA ASP A 106 -25.26 6.50 12.98
C ASP A 106 -24.51 5.20 12.67
N ALA A 107 -25.02 4.41 11.71
CA ALA A 107 -24.33 3.21 11.24
C ALA A 107 -22.98 3.52 10.58
N LEU A 108 -22.86 4.63 9.85
CA LEU A 108 -21.56 5.09 9.32
C LEU A 108 -20.59 5.44 10.46
N SER A 109 -21.06 6.22 11.44
CA SER A 109 -20.24 6.63 12.59
C SER A 109 -19.78 5.42 13.42
N GLU A 110 -20.67 4.46 13.63
CA GLU A 110 -20.35 3.19 14.29
C GLU A 110 -19.27 2.42 13.51
N SER A 111 -19.48 2.21 12.21
CA SER A 111 -18.50 1.52 11.34
C SER A 111 -17.13 2.19 11.35
N MET A 112 -17.10 3.52 11.30
CA MET A 112 -15.87 4.30 11.34
C MET A 112 -15.16 4.22 12.70
N THR A 113 -15.89 3.98 13.79
CA THR A 113 -15.31 3.71 15.11
C THR A 113 -14.50 2.41 15.10
N TYR A 114 -15.04 1.34 14.51
CA TYR A 114 -14.33 0.08 14.35
C TYR A 114 -13.12 0.22 13.42
N ILE A 115 -13.29 0.91 12.28
CA ILE A 115 -12.19 1.15 11.33
C ILE A 115 -11.06 1.96 11.98
N LYS A 116 -11.38 2.97 12.80
CA LYS A 116 -10.38 3.73 13.57
C LYS A 116 -9.57 2.82 14.49
N CYS A 117 -10.25 2.02 15.30
CA CYS A 117 -9.59 1.10 16.23
C CYS A 117 -8.70 0.09 15.48
N ALA A 118 -9.20 -0.50 14.40
CA ALA A 118 -8.43 -1.40 13.55
C ALA A 118 -7.21 -0.72 12.91
N ALA A 119 -7.36 0.54 12.48
CA ALA A 119 -6.26 1.34 11.93
C ALA A 119 -5.17 1.61 12.98
N GLU A 120 -5.54 1.97 14.22
CA GLU A 120 -4.61 2.16 15.33
C GLU A 120 -3.85 0.87 15.65
N LEU A 121 -4.55 -0.27 15.81
CA LEU A 121 -3.96 -1.58 16.03
C LEU A 121 -3.00 -1.99 14.89
N ARG A 122 -3.38 -1.71 13.64
CA ARG A 122 -2.53 -1.92 12.47
C ARG A 122 -1.25 -1.08 12.56
N ARG A 123 -1.33 0.19 12.96
CA ARG A 123 -0.15 1.06 13.14
C ARG A 123 0.76 0.54 14.25
N GLU A 124 0.19 0.13 15.38
CA GLU A 124 0.94 -0.49 16.47
C GLU A 124 1.70 -1.73 16.00
N GLY A 125 1.02 -2.66 15.31
CA GLY A 125 1.67 -3.88 14.80
C GLY A 125 2.78 -3.58 13.79
N LEU A 126 2.60 -2.61 12.89
CA LEU A 126 3.64 -2.18 11.96
C LEU A 126 4.85 -1.59 12.70
N ASP A 127 4.62 -0.80 13.75
CA ASP A 127 5.69 -0.24 14.56
C ASP A 127 6.47 -1.30 15.35
N LEU A 128 5.82 -2.38 15.82
CA LEU A 128 6.50 -3.52 16.42
C LEU A 128 7.51 -4.18 15.46
N CYS A 129 7.27 -4.12 14.14
CA CYS A 129 8.18 -4.66 13.13
C CYS A 129 9.50 -3.87 13.01
N LYS A 130 9.64 -2.72 13.70
CA LYS A 130 10.90 -1.97 13.79
C LYS A 130 11.94 -2.68 14.68
N ALA A 131 11.54 -3.64 15.51
CA ALA A 131 12.45 -4.42 16.35
C ALA A 131 13.57 -5.13 15.55
N LYS A 132 14.66 -5.49 16.24
CA LYS A 132 15.83 -6.16 15.67
C LYS A 132 16.19 -7.42 16.48
N PRO A 133 16.09 -8.63 15.90
CA PRO A 133 15.52 -8.92 14.58
C PRO A 133 14.02 -8.62 14.51
N ALA A 134 13.49 -8.40 13.31
CA ALA A 134 12.10 -8.08 13.08
C ALA A 134 11.20 -9.32 13.34
N PRO A 135 10.10 -9.17 14.11
CA PRO A 135 9.17 -10.25 14.40
C PRO A 135 8.28 -10.61 13.20
N ALA A 136 8.03 -9.66 12.29
CA ALA A 136 7.27 -9.87 11.06
C ALA A 136 7.85 -9.00 9.93
N THR A 137 7.55 -9.37 8.69
CA THR A 137 7.99 -8.70 7.48
C THR A 137 6.81 -8.06 6.74
N PHE A 138 7.14 -7.19 5.80
CA PHE A 138 6.24 -6.67 4.77
C PHE A 138 5.39 -7.78 4.12
N TRP A 139 5.95 -8.97 3.90
CA TRP A 139 5.23 -10.09 3.29
C TRP A 139 4.08 -10.63 4.15
N ASP A 140 4.24 -10.59 5.47
CA ASP A 140 3.21 -11.03 6.42
C ASP A 140 2.03 -10.03 6.41
N TRP A 141 2.33 -8.73 6.36
CA TRP A 141 1.33 -7.67 6.27
C TRP A 141 0.55 -7.62 4.96
N ILE A 142 1.11 -8.19 3.89
CA ILE A 142 0.44 -8.29 2.59
C ILE A 142 -0.81 -9.16 2.69
N ALA A 143 -0.76 -10.21 3.52
CA ALA A 143 -1.93 -11.07 3.75
C ALA A 143 -3.10 -10.27 4.35
N SER A 144 -2.80 -9.23 5.15
CA SER A 144 -3.79 -8.35 5.76
C SER A 144 -4.44 -7.35 4.79
N VAL A 145 -3.96 -7.23 3.54
CA VAL A 145 -4.60 -6.36 2.53
C VAL A 145 -6.00 -6.84 2.19
N ALA A 146 -6.24 -8.17 2.11
CA ALA A 146 -7.58 -8.69 1.84
C ALA A 146 -8.58 -8.34 2.97
N PRO A 147 -8.28 -8.59 4.25
CA PRO A 147 -9.09 -8.11 5.37
C PRO A 147 -9.43 -6.62 5.33
N ILE A 148 -8.47 -5.75 5.00
CA ILE A 148 -8.71 -4.29 4.85
C ILE A 148 -9.80 -3.98 3.81
N ASN A 149 -9.82 -4.74 2.70
CA ASN A 149 -10.73 -4.47 1.59
C ASN A 149 -12.08 -5.19 1.70
N PHE A 150 -12.16 -6.30 2.45
CA PHE A 150 -13.31 -7.20 2.40
C PHE A 150 -13.98 -7.47 3.74
N LEU A 151 -13.32 -7.23 4.89
CA LEU A 151 -14.01 -7.29 6.17
C LEU A 151 -14.89 -6.04 6.34
N PRO A 152 -16.12 -6.20 6.86
CA PRO A 152 -16.95 -5.07 7.22
C PRO A 152 -16.31 -4.25 8.35
N GLY A 153 -16.63 -2.96 8.43
CA GLY A 153 -16.25 -2.10 9.56
C GLY A 153 -17.05 -2.46 10.81
N ASN A 154 -16.73 -3.60 11.43
CA ASN A 154 -17.36 -4.10 12.65
C ASN A 154 -16.29 -4.69 13.59
N GLN A 155 -16.72 -5.34 14.67
CA GLN A 155 -15.81 -5.96 15.64
C GLN A 155 -14.86 -7.02 15.02
N ASP A 156 -15.28 -7.74 13.97
CA ASP A 156 -14.45 -8.77 13.33
C ASP A 156 -13.16 -8.16 12.73
N LEU A 157 -13.26 -6.93 12.20
CA LEU A 157 -12.10 -6.19 11.68
C LEU A 157 -11.14 -5.81 12.81
N VAL A 158 -11.67 -5.37 13.95
CA VAL A 158 -10.87 -5.03 15.13
C VAL A 158 -10.19 -6.27 15.69
N ASP A 159 -10.93 -7.36 15.87
CA ASP A 159 -10.43 -8.62 16.39
C ASP A 159 -9.32 -9.20 15.50
N TYR A 160 -9.47 -9.09 14.18
CA TYR A 160 -8.43 -9.47 13.22
C TYR A 160 -7.12 -8.69 13.45
N PHE A 161 -7.19 -7.36 13.51
CA PHE A 161 -5.98 -6.54 13.68
C PHE A 161 -5.39 -6.62 15.09
N ALA A 162 -6.22 -6.82 16.11
CA ALA A 162 -5.77 -7.11 17.47
C ALA A 162 -4.99 -8.43 17.50
N ALA A 163 -5.53 -9.50 16.92
CA ALA A 163 -4.86 -10.80 16.85
C ALA A 163 -3.53 -10.72 16.09
N VAL A 164 -3.47 -10.01 14.96
CA VAL A 164 -2.21 -9.79 14.22
C VAL A 164 -1.19 -9.03 15.07
N ARG A 165 -1.60 -7.94 15.74
CA ARG A 165 -0.73 -7.16 16.62
C ARG A 165 -0.21 -8.01 17.78
N ASP A 166 -1.09 -8.75 18.44
CA ASP A 166 -0.77 -9.62 19.58
C ASP A 166 0.18 -10.75 19.16
N GLU A 167 -0.03 -11.40 18.01
CA GLU A 167 0.89 -12.42 17.50
C GLU A 167 2.30 -11.86 17.24
N ILE A 168 2.38 -10.64 16.69
CA ILE A 168 3.66 -9.97 16.45
C ILE A 168 4.36 -9.64 17.78
N GLN A 169 3.61 -9.18 18.79
CA GLN A 169 4.12 -8.93 20.13
C GLN A 169 4.62 -10.22 20.80
N ASP A 170 3.84 -11.30 20.74
CA ASP A 170 4.22 -12.60 21.29
C ASP A 170 5.51 -13.14 20.67
N ARG A 171 5.73 -12.88 19.37
CA ARG A 171 6.98 -13.22 18.68
C ARG A 171 8.16 -12.41 19.19
N ILE A 172 7.98 -11.12 19.49
CA ILE A 172 9.01 -10.31 20.16
C ILE A 172 9.35 -10.91 21.52
N ASP A 173 8.33 -11.15 22.35
CA ASP A 173 8.49 -11.62 23.73
C ASP A 173 9.13 -13.01 23.79
N SER A 174 8.86 -13.85 22.79
CA SER A 174 9.42 -15.19 22.64
C SER A 174 10.76 -15.22 21.89
N GLY A 175 11.28 -14.08 21.43
CA GLY A 175 12.53 -13.99 20.67
C GLY A 175 12.48 -14.66 19.29
N VAL A 176 11.30 -14.74 18.67
CA VAL A 176 11.07 -15.35 17.36
C VAL A 176 11.17 -14.28 16.27
N SER A 177 12.18 -14.38 15.39
CA SER A 177 12.30 -13.52 14.22
C SER A 177 11.50 -14.03 13.02
N ALA A 178 11.18 -13.14 12.08
CA ALA A 178 10.57 -13.49 10.81
C ALA A 178 11.56 -14.09 9.81
N VAL A 179 12.77 -13.56 9.80
CA VAL A 179 13.88 -14.05 8.97
C VAL A 179 14.94 -14.63 9.89
N LYS A 180 15.35 -15.85 9.58
CA LYS A 180 16.48 -16.48 10.27
C LYS A 180 17.76 -15.74 9.88
N ASP A 181 18.59 -15.41 10.87
CA ASP A 181 19.85 -14.69 10.68
C ASP A 181 19.63 -13.38 9.88
N GLU A 182 18.70 -12.52 10.33
CA GLU A 182 18.46 -11.20 9.71
C GLU A 182 19.77 -10.40 9.62
N LYS A 183 20.16 -10.08 8.38
CA LYS A 183 21.38 -9.33 8.03
C LYS A 183 21.10 -8.00 7.36
N TYR A 184 20.00 -7.91 6.62
CA TYR A 184 19.66 -6.74 5.81
C TYR A 184 18.18 -6.39 5.97
N ARG A 185 17.88 -5.10 6.08
CA ARG A 185 16.52 -4.58 6.20
C ARG A 185 16.20 -3.76 4.95
N LEU A 186 15.21 -4.16 4.16
CA LEU A 186 14.93 -3.52 2.87
C LEU A 186 13.54 -2.91 2.79
N TYR A 187 13.43 -1.88 1.95
CA TYR A 187 12.15 -1.35 1.45
C TYR A 187 11.74 -2.10 0.17
N PHE A 188 10.46 -2.42 0.01
CA PHE A 188 9.91 -2.96 -1.24
C PHE A 188 8.81 -2.05 -1.78
N ASP A 189 9.03 -1.55 -3.00
CA ASP A 189 8.17 -0.58 -3.63
C ASP A 189 7.53 -1.10 -4.92
N GLY A 190 6.22 -0.88 -5.06
CA GLY A 190 5.42 -1.28 -6.21
C GLY A 190 4.12 -1.98 -5.78
N ILE A 191 3.17 -2.12 -6.71
CA ILE A 191 2.05 -3.04 -6.48
C ILE A 191 2.58 -4.48 -6.47
N MET A 192 1.98 -5.32 -5.66
CA MET A 192 2.46 -6.69 -5.44
C MET A 192 2.32 -7.59 -6.65
N ASN A 193 3.37 -8.40 -6.85
CA ASN A 193 3.37 -9.58 -7.72
C ASN A 193 2.59 -10.69 -7.02
N TRP A 194 1.26 -10.64 -7.03
CA TRP A 194 0.42 -11.59 -6.29
C TRP A 194 0.68 -13.05 -6.70
N ASN A 195 1.03 -13.26 -7.97
CA ASN A 195 1.44 -14.55 -8.54
C ASN A 195 2.81 -15.08 -8.04
N LYS A 196 3.61 -14.28 -7.36
CA LYS A 196 4.98 -14.62 -6.93
C LYS A 196 5.24 -14.30 -5.45
N LEU A 197 4.22 -13.98 -4.66
CA LEU A 197 4.37 -13.53 -3.27
C LEU A 197 5.22 -14.48 -2.42
N GLY A 198 4.85 -15.77 -2.40
CA GLY A 198 5.60 -16.78 -1.63
C GLY A 198 7.01 -17.02 -2.16
N PHE A 199 7.23 -16.90 -3.48
CA PHE A 199 8.57 -16.98 -4.07
C PHE A 199 9.45 -15.81 -3.60
N LEU A 200 8.95 -14.58 -3.70
CA LEU A 200 9.67 -13.38 -3.28
C LEU A 200 10.04 -13.46 -1.79
N SER A 201 9.06 -13.75 -0.93
CA SER A 201 9.28 -13.88 0.52
C SER A 201 10.41 -14.85 0.84
N ARG A 202 10.39 -16.08 0.28
CA ARG A 202 11.45 -17.08 0.49
C ARG A 202 12.79 -16.63 -0.10
N LYS A 203 12.80 -16.07 -1.31
CA LYS A 203 14.03 -15.67 -1.99
C LYS A 203 14.76 -14.56 -1.25
N PHE A 204 14.06 -13.59 -0.67
CA PHE A 204 14.67 -12.59 0.19
C PHE A 204 15.18 -13.20 1.50
N ALA A 205 14.39 -14.07 2.14
CA ALA A 205 14.78 -14.73 3.38
C ALA A 205 16.03 -15.62 3.23
N GLU A 206 16.24 -16.27 2.07
CA GLU A 206 17.46 -17.05 1.74
C GLU A 206 18.75 -16.23 1.90
N TYR A 207 18.69 -14.91 1.69
CA TYR A 207 19.83 -14.00 1.85
C TYR A 207 19.87 -13.29 3.21
N GLY A 208 19.02 -13.70 4.17
CA GLY A 208 18.91 -13.02 5.46
C GLY A 208 18.29 -11.62 5.34
N VAL A 209 17.45 -11.39 4.33
CA VAL A 209 16.81 -10.09 4.10
C VAL A 209 15.42 -10.04 4.73
N ALA A 210 15.23 -9.13 5.68
CA ALA A 210 13.92 -8.73 6.16
C ALA A 210 13.42 -7.54 5.33
N VAL A 211 12.37 -7.73 4.54
CA VAL A 211 11.67 -6.63 3.88
C VAL A 211 10.66 -6.07 4.87
N LEU A 212 10.73 -4.78 5.22
CA LEU A 212 9.98 -4.25 6.37
C LEU A 212 8.98 -3.16 5.99
N ALA A 213 9.31 -2.35 4.99
CA ALA A 213 8.47 -1.23 4.58
C ALA A 213 8.31 -1.12 3.07
N GLY A 214 7.30 -0.40 2.63
CA GLY A 214 6.92 -0.24 1.24
C GLY A 214 5.70 0.67 1.11
N ARG A 215 5.64 1.51 0.06
CA ARG A 215 4.52 2.47 -0.11
C ARG A 215 3.16 1.78 -0.07
N TYR A 216 3.07 0.56 -0.57
CA TYR A 216 1.83 -0.21 -0.62
C TYR A 216 1.31 -0.61 0.78
N ILE A 217 2.19 -0.92 1.74
CA ILE A 217 1.77 -1.35 3.09
C ILE A 217 1.79 -0.17 4.07
N GLN A 218 2.81 0.68 4.02
CA GLN A 218 2.99 1.76 4.99
C GLN A 218 2.12 2.98 4.68
N ASN A 219 1.80 3.22 3.41
CA ASN A 219 1.29 4.52 2.94
C ASN A 219 0.02 4.42 2.06
N ALA A 220 -0.64 3.26 1.97
CA ALA A 220 -1.84 3.10 1.11
C ALA A 220 -3.12 2.74 1.87
N PHE A 221 -3.02 2.36 3.15
CA PHE A 221 -4.15 1.87 3.93
C PHE A 221 -4.08 2.36 5.38
N TRP A 222 -5.02 3.22 5.76
CA TRP A 222 -5.24 3.71 7.14
C TRP A 222 -3.96 4.14 7.87
N GLN A 223 -3.07 4.84 7.17
CA GLN A 223 -1.78 5.24 7.73
C GLN A 223 -1.86 6.46 8.65
N GLU A 224 -3.00 7.16 8.69
CA GLU A 224 -3.26 8.31 9.57
C GLU A 224 -4.58 8.12 10.36
N PRO A 225 -4.63 7.21 11.36
CA PRO A 225 -5.85 6.92 12.12
C PRO A 225 -6.49 8.15 12.78
N GLN A 226 -5.69 9.17 13.10
CA GLN A 226 -6.15 10.44 13.65
C GLN A 226 -7.04 11.25 12.71
N LEU A 227 -7.04 10.97 11.40
CA LEU A 227 -7.97 11.59 10.46
C LEU A 227 -9.32 10.85 10.39
N ILE A 228 -9.44 9.70 11.04
CA ILE A 228 -10.70 8.94 11.14
C ILE A 228 -11.52 9.54 12.28
N GLU A 229 -12.22 10.64 11.98
CA GLU A 229 -13.09 11.33 12.93
C GLU A 229 -14.51 10.77 12.87
N THR A 230 -14.98 10.18 13.96
CA THR A 230 -16.31 9.52 14.00
C THR A 230 -17.46 10.51 14.09
N SER A 231 -17.17 11.76 14.47
CA SER A 231 -18.13 12.87 14.52
C SER A 231 -18.34 13.57 13.17
N ASP A 232 -17.35 13.51 12.27
CA ASP A 232 -17.46 13.90 10.86
C ASP A 232 -16.83 12.81 9.96
N PRO A 233 -17.49 11.64 9.85
CA PRO A 233 -16.93 10.49 9.16
C PRO A 233 -16.71 10.75 7.67
N ILE A 234 -17.51 11.63 7.05
CA ILE A 234 -17.37 11.95 5.63
C ILE A 234 -16.08 12.72 5.37
N MET A 235 -15.73 13.70 6.21
CA MET A 235 -14.46 14.42 6.05
C MET A 235 -13.27 13.49 6.27
N GLY A 236 -13.33 12.63 7.30
CA GLY A 236 -12.28 11.66 7.56
C GLY A 236 -12.07 10.66 6.40
N MET A 237 -13.16 10.19 5.79
CA MET A 237 -13.12 9.38 4.56
C MET A 237 -12.49 10.15 3.40
N ALA A 238 -12.92 11.40 3.17
CA ALA A 238 -12.41 12.23 2.09
C ALA A 238 -10.90 12.41 2.18
N GLN A 239 -10.41 12.73 3.38
CA GLN A 239 -8.98 12.86 3.66
C GLN A 239 -8.25 11.52 3.43
N HIS A 240 -8.79 10.40 3.91
CA HIS A 240 -8.19 9.08 3.72
C HIS A 240 -8.07 8.66 2.27
N TYR A 241 -9.06 8.98 1.42
CA TYR A 241 -8.94 8.75 -0.01
C TYR A 241 -7.75 9.54 -0.59
N LEU A 242 -7.63 10.82 -0.21
CA LEU A 242 -6.54 11.69 -0.66
C LEU A 242 -5.16 11.16 -0.27
N LEU A 243 -5.05 10.42 0.84
CA LEU A 243 -3.79 9.82 1.31
C LEU A 243 -3.19 8.78 0.36
N CYS A 244 -3.94 8.28 -0.63
CA CYS A 244 -3.45 7.28 -1.56
C CYS A 244 -2.12 7.73 -2.22
N PRO A 245 -1.07 6.89 -2.20
CA PRO A 245 0.27 7.32 -2.60
C PRO A 245 0.37 7.59 -4.10
N THR A 246 -0.56 7.06 -4.91
CA THR A 246 -0.62 7.39 -6.35
C THR A 246 -1.25 8.76 -6.64
N ASN A 247 -1.76 9.44 -5.61
CA ASN A 247 -2.38 10.76 -5.71
C ASN A 247 -1.45 11.92 -5.34
N HIS A 248 -0.19 11.64 -5.04
CA HIS A 248 0.74 12.61 -4.50
C HIS A 248 1.90 12.91 -5.44
N GLY A 249 2.30 14.18 -5.44
CA GLY A 249 3.51 14.66 -6.09
C GLY A 249 4.79 14.14 -5.44
N ALA A 250 5.90 14.41 -6.13
CA ALA A 250 7.24 13.98 -5.77
C ALA A 250 7.65 14.36 -4.33
N LYS A 251 7.29 15.56 -3.86
CA LYS A 251 7.67 16.08 -2.54
C LYS A 251 7.16 15.19 -1.41
N THR A 252 5.87 14.86 -1.43
CA THR A 252 5.24 14.00 -0.40
C THR A 252 5.72 12.56 -0.52
N LEU A 253 5.84 12.04 -1.74
CA LEU A 253 6.34 10.67 -1.95
C LEU A 253 7.78 10.50 -1.46
N GLU A 254 8.64 11.49 -1.73
CA GLU A 254 10.00 11.53 -1.20
C GLU A 254 9.99 11.57 0.33
N TYR A 255 9.23 12.50 0.94
CA TYR A 255 9.12 12.61 2.40
C TYR A 255 8.73 11.29 3.06
N LEU A 256 7.63 10.66 2.60
CA LEU A 256 7.14 9.41 3.16
C LEU A 256 8.14 8.27 2.99
N THR A 257 8.76 8.15 1.81
CA THR A 257 9.73 7.08 1.54
C THR A 257 10.99 7.20 2.40
N LEU A 258 11.52 8.42 2.56
CA LEU A 258 12.71 8.66 3.37
C LEU A 258 12.42 8.47 4.86
N ARG A 259 11.26 8.95 5.33
CA ARG A 259 10.77 8.69 6.69
C ARG A 259 10.72 7.18 6.97
N ASP A 260 10.12 6.40 6.08
CA ASP A 260 10.03 4.95 6.24
C ASP A 260 11.42 4.29 6.24
N CYS A 261 12.36 4.80 5.45
CA CYS A 261 13.74 4.30 5.44
C CYS A 261 14.47 4.54 6.76
N GLU A 262 14.28 5.71 7.37
CA GLU A 262 14.87 6.05 8.66
C GLU A 262 14.20 5.30 9.82
N GLU A 263 12.87 5.31 9.88
CA GLU A 263 12.10 4.71 10.99
C GLU A 263 12.28 3.19 11.10
N TYR A 264 12.46 2.50 9.97
CA TYR A 264 12.66 1.05 9.94
C TYR A 264 14.14 0.64 9.85
N ASP A 265 15.06 1.61 9.83
CA ASP A 265 16.50 1.42 9.64
C ASP A 265 16.82 0.55 8.42
N LEU A 266 16.44 1.05 7.24
CA LEU A 266 16.56 0.31 5.99
C LEU A 266 17.92 0.52 5.31
N ASP A 267 18.47 -0.58 4.79
CA ASP A 267 19.75 -0.64 4.12
C ASP A 267 19.67 -0.46 2.60
N GLY A 268 18.50 -0.69 1.99
CA GLY A 268 18.32 -0.71 0.54
C GLY A 268 16.86 -0.65 0.11
N LEU A 269 16.60 -0.18 -1.11
CA LEU A 269 15.26 -0.16 -1.71
C LEU A 269 15.18 -1.11 -2.91
N VAL A 270 14.11 -1.89 -2.97
CA VAL A 270 13.79 -2.78 -4.09
C VAL A 270 12.54 -2.26 -4.79
N PHE A 271 12.66 -1.92 -6.06
CA PHE A 271 11.55 -1.44 -6.87
C PHE A 271 11.04 -2.54 -7.80
N HIS A 272 9.81 -2.99 -7.55
CA HIS A 272 9.02 -3.73 -8.53
C HIS A 272 8.42 -2.76 -9.54
N SER A 273 9.02 -2.71 -10.72
CA SER A 273 8.52 -1.93 -11.85
C SER A 273 7.49 -2.75 -12.62
N THR A 274 6.24 -2.69 -12.16
CA THR A 274 5.12 -3.33 -12.85
C THR A 274 4.84 -2.68 -14.20
N ARG A 275 4.55 -3.51 -15.20
CA ARG A 275 4.20 -3.09 -16.57
C ARG A 275 2.81 -2.46 -16.66
N THR A 276 1.86 -2.89 -15.82
CA THR A 276 0.46 -2.44 -15.89
C THR A 276 0.17 -1.24 -14.99
N CYS A 277 0.70 -1.19 -13.76
CA CYS A 277 0.43 -0.08 -12.85
C CYS A 277 1.44 1.08 -13.00
N ARG A 278 1.23 1.93 -14.01
CA ARG A 278 2.10 3.10 -14.26
C ARG A 278 2.12 4.09 -13.10
N ALA A 279 1.04 4.21 -12.33
CA ALA A 279 0.96 5.14 -11.21
C ALA A 279 1.93 4.79 -10.07
N PHE A 280 2.09 3.50 -9.75
CA PHE A 280 3.11 3.04 -8.80
C PHE A 280 4.51 3.05 -9.40
N THR A 281 4.68 2.62 -10.65
CA THR A 281 6.00 2.52 -11.30
C THR A 281 6.63 3.88 -11.64
N GLY A 282 5.83 4.88 -12.00
CA GLY A 282 6.28 6.20 -12.44
C GLY A 282 7.30 6.89 -11.52
N PRO A 283 7.01 7.07 -10.21
CA PRO A 283 7.89 7.79 -9.30
C PRO A 283 9.15 7.02 -8.86
N GLN A 284 9.27 5.72 -9.14
CA GLN A 284 10.30 4.85 -8.54
C GLN A 284 11.74 5.35 -8.76
N ARG A 285 12.05 5.86 -9.97
CA ARG A 285 13.40 6.38 -10.28
C ARG A 285 13.73 7.64 -9.49
N LEU A 286 12.73 8.50 -9.26
CA LEU A 286 12.90 9.68 -8.42
C LEU A 286 13.19 9.25 -6.97
N LEU A 287 12.38 8.32 -6.44
CA LEU A 287 12.55 7.83 -5.07
C LEU A 287 13.91 7.15 -4.86
N ALA A 288 14.37 6.34 -5.81
CA ALA A 288 15.69 5.74 -5.78
C ALA A 288 16.81 6.80 -5.74
N LYS A 289 16.68 7.85 -6.56
CA LYS A 289 17.63 8.96 -6.56
C LYS A 289 17.63 9.69 -5.22
N SER A 290 16.46 9.99 -4.66
CA SER A 290 16.33 10.65 -3.37
C SER A 290 16.94 9.84 -2.22
N ALA A 291 16.67 8.54 -2.17
CA ALA A 291 17.24 7.64 -1.16
C ALA A 291 18.78 7.57 -1.27
N GLN A 292 19.31 7.51 -2.49
CA GLN A 292 20.75 7.51 -2.73
C GLN A 292 21.41 8.85 -2.37
N ASP A 293 20.83 9.98 -2.81
CA ASP A 293 21.42 11.31 -2.63
C ASP A 293 21.37 11.76 -1.15
N LYS A 294 20.27 11.46 -0.45
CA LYS A 294 20.04 11.97 0.91
C LYS A 294 20.45 10.99 2.01
N LEU A 295 20.29 9.68 1.79
CA LEU A 295 20.57 8.65 2.79
C LEU A 295 21.73 7.74 2.42
N GLY A 296 22.28 7.84 1.19
CA GLY A 296 23.32 6.93 0.72
C GLY A 296 22.84 5.49 0.53
N ILE A 297 21.52 5.27 0.48
CA ILE A 297 20.91 3.95 0.42
C ILE A 297 20.85 3.47 -1.06
N PRO A 298 21.45 2.31 -1.40
CA PRO A 298 21.38 1.77 -2.75
C PRO A 298 19.98 1.27 -3.10
N SER A 299 19.71 1.15 -4.40
CA SER A 299 18.43 0.66 -4.91
C SER A 299 18.61 -0.28 -6.08
N ILE A 300 17.71 -1.27 -6.20
CA ILE A 300 17.57 -2.11 -7.40
C ILE A 300 16.17 -2.02 -7.96
N PHE A 301 16.07 -2.37 -9.23
CA PHE A 301 14.80 -2.48 -9.95
C PHE A 301 14.67 -3.89 -10.47
N PHE A 302 13.45 -4.41 -10.55
CA PHE A 302 13.13 -5.57 -11.37
C PHE A 302 11.77 -5.37 -12.01
N GLU A 303 11.58 -5.94 -13.19
CA GLU A 303 10.31 -5.83 -13.90
C GLU A 303 9.42 -7.04 -13.63
N GLY A 304 8.12 -6.81 -13.64
CA GLY A 304 7.11 -7.84 -13.49
C GLY A 304 5.71 -7.30 -13.80
N ASP A 305 4.71 -8.05 -13.36
CA ASP A 305 3.32 -7.62 -13.36
C ASP A 305 2.61 -8.11 -12.09
N VAL A 306 1.48 -7.49 -11.78
CA VAL A 306 0.70 -7.78 -10.57
C VAL A 306 -0.01 -9.13 -10.68
N ALA A 307 -0.34 -9.56 -11.91
CA ALA A 307 -1.06 -10.79 -12.19
C ALA A 307 -0.37 -11.65 -13.25
N ASP A 308 0.20 -11.04 -14.30
CA ASP A 308 0.79 -11.78 -15.42
C ASP A 308 2.23 -12.24 -15.14
N ALA A 309 2.41 -13.54 -14.97
CA ALA A 309 3.71 -14.14 -14.67
C ALA A 309 4.71 -14.06 -15.84
N ALA A 310 4.26 -13.85 -17.08
CA ALA A 310 5.13 -13.81 -18.25
C ALA A 310 6.09 -12.62 -18.25
N PHE A 311 5.78 -11.55 -17.50
CA PHE A 311 6.64 -10.39 -17.38
C PHE A 311 7.76 -10.54 -16.35
N TYR A 312 7.74 -11.61 -15.55
CA TYR A 312 8.69 -11.81 -14.47
C TYR A 312 9.90 -12.66 -14.90
N LYS A 313 11.11 -12.26 -14.48
CA LYS A 313 12.37 -12.95 -14.80
C LYS A 313 13.21 -13.19 -13.56
N ASP A 314 13.13 -14.39 -13.00
CA ASP A 314 13.74 -14.80 -11.73
C ASP A 314 15.25 -14.44 -11.63
N GLY A 315 16.06 -14.84 -12.61
CA GLY A 315 17.51 -14.62 -12.57
C GLY A 315 17.95 -13.14 -12.59
N ILE A 316 17.10 -12.23 -13.07
CA ILE A 316 17.40 -10.78 -13.03
C ILE A 316 17.24 -10.24 -11.61
N LEU A 317 16.21 -10.68 -10.87
CA LEU A 317 16.05 -10.26 -9.49
C LEU A 317 17.23 -10.73 -8.65
N GLU A 318 17.58 -12.02 -8.75
CA GLU A 318 18.61 -12.63 -7.91
C GLU A 318 19.98 -11.98 -8.11
N SER A 319 20.42 -11.82 -9.37
CA SER A 319 21.71 -11.18 -9.66
C SER A 319 21.79 -9.73 -9.17
N ARG A 320 20.70 -8.97 -9.28
CA ARG A 320 20.63 -7.58 -8.79
C ARG A 320 20.60 -7.52 -7.27
N LEU A 321 19.86 -8.42 -6.62
CA LEU A 321 19.79 -8.51 -5.17
C LEU A 321 21.18 -8.75 -4.59
N VAL A 322 21.88 -9.79 -5.06
CA VAL A 322 23.24 -10.11 -4.57
C VAL A 322 24.18 -8.90 -4.70
N ALA A 323 24.22 -8.25 -5.86
CA ALA A 323 25.07 -7.08 -6.08
C ALA A 323 24.72 -5.90 -5.13
N MET A 324 23.45 -5.71 -4.81
CA MET A 324 23.03 -4.67 -3.86
C MET A 324 23.43 -5.02 -2.43
N LEU A 325 23.29 -6.27 -2.01
CA LEU A 325 23.69 -6.71 -0.67
C LEU A 325 25.21 -6.54 -0.47
N GLU A 326 26.01 -6.87 -1.49
CA GLU A 326 27.46 -6.60 -1.49
C GLU A 326 27.75 -5.10 -1.35
N ALA A 327 27.02 -4.24 -2.06
CA ALA A 327 27.17 -2.79 -1.95
C ALA A 327 26.81 -2.27 -0.56
N ILE A 328 25.79 -2.85 0.08
CA ILE A 328 25.41 -2.55 1.48
C ILE A 328 26.54 -2.92 2.42
N ASP A 329 27.14 -4.11 2.27
CA ASP A 329 28.25 -4.54 3.12
C ASP A 329 29.48 -3.65 2.97
N VAL A 330 29.84 -3.29 1.73
CA VAL A 330 30.92 -2.34 1.46
C VAL A 330 30.63 -0.97 2.10
N ARG A 331 29.38 -0.49 2.06
CA ARG A 331 28.98 0.75 2.71
C ARG A 331 29.13 0.66 4.23
N ARG A 332 28.63 -0.41 4.85
CA ARG A 332 28.75 -0.65 6.30
C ARG A 332 30.21 -0.72 6.75
N GLN A 333 31.07 -1.36 5.95
CA GLN A 333 32.53 -1.40 6.18
C GLN A 333 33.21 -0.02 6.07
N ARG A 334 32.66 0.89 5.26
CA ARG A 334 33.20 2.25 5.06
C ARG A 334 32.80 3.27 6.14
N GLY A 335 31.87 2.95 7.04
CA GLY A 335 31.53 3.74 8.25
C GLY A 335 30.02 3.76 8.54
N ALA A 336 29.49 3.50 9.74
CA ALA A 336 30.03 3.59 11.10
C ALA A 336 30.76 4.91 11.44
N LEU A 337 30.39 6.01 10.76
CA LEU A 337 30.67 7.38 11.18
C LEU A 337 29.36 8.18 11.07
N PRO A 338 28.78 8.69 12.16
CA PRO A 338 27.52 9.42 12.11
C PRO A 338 27.79 10.83 11.54
N ALA A 339 27.24 11.11 10.36
CA ALA A 339 26.94 12.49 9.98
C ALA A 339 25.67 12.89 10.75
N GLY A 340 25.85 13.50 11.92
CA GLY A 340 24.75 14.11 12.67
C GLY A 340 24.04 15.13 11.79
N PHE A 341 22.74 14.92 11.59
CA PHE A 341 21.84 15.94 11.06
C PHE A 341 21.81 17.11 12.04
N ALA A 342 22.26 18.28 11.60
CA ALA A 342 21.90 19.53 12.26
C ALA A 342 20.47 19.91 11.81
N PRO A 343 19.55 20.22 12.72
CA PRO A 343 18.22 20.71 12.35
C PRO A 343 18.36 22.10 11.72
N ILE A 344 17.68 22.31 10.60
CA ILE A 344 17.54 23.62 9.96
C ILE A 344 16.64 24.48 10.86
N SER A 345 17.19 25.60 11.34
CA SER A 345 16.48 26.67 12.05
C SER A 345 15.56 27.46 11.13
#